data_AF-A0A1G7XJN8-F1
#
_entry.id   AF-A0A1G7XJN8-F1
#
_cell.length_a   1.000
_cell.length_b   1.000
_cell.length_c   1.000
_cell.angle_alpha   90.00
_cell.angle_beta   90.00
_cell.angle_gamma   90.00
#
_symmetry.space_group_name_H-M   'P 1'
#
loop_
_entity.id
_entity.type
_entity.pdbx_description
1 polymer ?
#
loop_
_entity_poly.entity_id
_entity_poly.type
_entity_poly.pdbx_seq_one_letter_code
_entity_poly.pdbx_strand_id
1 'polypeptide(L)' 'MTQPGFPKYRRGQRVKTAVDLINDRSFPNTEPEGVLLAAGATGEIINVAIHTEANVPIYIVDFGEQLLIGCLEEEITVL' A
#
# COMPACT_ATOMS: atom_id res chain seq x y z
N MET A 1 -9.72 -14.11 12.73
CA MET A 1 -8.66 -14.88 12.07
C MET A 1 -8.81 -14.67 10.58
N THR A 2 -8.04 -13.78 9.97
CA THR A 2 -7.97 -13.68 8.50
C THR A 2 -7.05 -14.81 8.01
N GLN A 3 -7.59 -15.67 7.17
CA GLN A 3 -6.87 -16.78 6.55
C GLN A 3 -5.82 -16.17 5.59
N PRO A 4 -4.56 -16.67 5.55
CA PRO A 4 -3.53 -16.09 4.68
C PRO A 4 -4.02 -16.03 3.23
N GLY A 5 -3.90 -14.86 2.60
CA GLY A 5 -4.42 -14.56 1.27
C GLY A 5 -5.82 -13.93 1.23
N PHE A 6 -6.55 -13.86 2.35
CA PHE A 6 -7.78 -13.05 2.40
C PHE A 6 -7.45 -11.61 2.71
N PRO A 7 -7.74 -10.66 1.80
CA PRO A 7 -7.52 -9.26 2.09
C PRO A 7 -8.40 -8.82 3.26
N LYS A 8 -7.83 -8.07 4.19
CA LYS A 8 -8.54 -7.37 5.27
C LYS A 8 -9.28 -6.14 4.77
N TYR A 9 -8.70 -5.42 3.82
CA TYR A 9 -9.27 -4.18 3.28
C TYR A 9 -9.93 -4.37 1.91
N ARG A 10 -10.70 -3.38 1.46
CA ARG A 10 -11.49 -3.41 0.23
C ARG A 10 -11.31 -2.11 -0.57
N ARG A 11 -11.54 -2.20 -1.88
CA ARG A 11 -11.58 -1.02 -2.77
C ARG A 11 -12.59 0.01 -2.26
N GLY A 12 -12.25 1.29 -2.37
CA GLY A 12 -13.04 2.44 -1.93
C GLY A 12 -12.87 2.79 -0.44
N GLN A 13 -12.05 2.03 0.30
CA GLN A 13 -11.74 2.39 1.68
C GLN A 13 -10.67 3.48 1.74
N ARG A 14 -10.91 4.46 2.60
CA ARG A 14 -9.93 5.47 3.00
C ARG A 14 -8.95 4.86 4.00
N VAL A 15 -7.67 5.06 3.76
CA VAL A 15 -6.59 4.56 4.62
C VAL A 15 -5.57 5.66 4.91
N LYS A 16 -4.75 5.43 5.92
CA LYS A 16 -3.53 6.18 6.18
C LYS A 16 -2.32 5.26 6.27
N THR A 17 -1.15 5.75 5.90
CA THR A 17 0.12 5.04 6.11
C THR A 17 0.39 4.91 7.60
N ALA A 18 0.70 3.70 8.05
CA ALA A 18 1.04 3.39 9.44
C ALA A 18 2.53 3.65 9.73
N VAL A 19 3.35 3.53 8.69
CA VAL A 19 4.81 3.72 8.70
C VAL A 19 5.21 4.52 7.46
N ASP A 20 6.46 4.97 7.40
CA ASP A 20 7.03 5.55 6.19
C ASP A 20 7.11 4.48 5.10
N LEU A 21 6.55 4.78 3.92
CA LEU A 21 6.64 3.90 2.76
C LEU A 21 8.00 4.12 2.09
N ILE A 22 8.79 3.06 2.01
CA ILE A 22 10.14 3.10 1.43
C ILE A 22 10.10 2.56 0.01
N ASN A 23 10.87 3.17 -0.89
CA ASN A 23 10.99 2.69 -2.26
C ASN A 23 11.75 1.36 -2.30
N ASP A 24 11.01 0.28 -2.52
CA ASP A 24 11.51 -1.08 -2.74
C ASP A 24 12.08 -1.30 -4.16
N ARG A 25 12.28 -0.20 -4.92
CA ARG A 25 12.66 -0.11 -6.34
C ARG A 25 11.49 -0.22 -7.32
N SER A 26 10.25 -0.20 -6.83
CA SER A 26 9.06 -0.09 -7.70
C SER A 26 8.94 1.28 -8.39
N PHE A 27 9.58 2.33 -7.85
CA PHE A 27 9.60 3.66 -8.45
C PHE A 27 10.98 3.97 -9.05
N PRO A 28 11.19 3.83 -10.37
CA PRO A 28 12.50 3.95 -11.00
C PRO A 28 13.04 5.39 -11.03
N ASN A 29 12.16 6.39 -10.88
CA ASN A 29 12.52 7.81 -10.90
C ASN A 29 12.85 8.37 -9.51
N THR A 30 12.74 7.56 -8.46
CA THR A 30 13.01 7.96 -7.07
C THR A 30 14.26 7.23 -6.58
N GLU A 31 15.02 7.84 -5.65
CA GLU A 31 16.17 7.17 -5.05
C GLU A 31 15.78 5.78 -4.51
N PRO A 32 16.59 4.74 -4.77
CA PRO A 32 16.42 3.44 -4.13
C PRO A 32 16.46 3.62 -2.61
N GLU A 33 15.56 2.97 -1.88
CA GLU A 33 15.51 3.03 -0.41
C GLU A 33 15.17 4.43 0.17
N GLY A 34 14.79 5.38 -0.69
CA GLY A 34 14.24 6.67 -0.27
C GLY A 34 12.80 6.56 0.24
N VAL A 35 12.39 7.45 1.13
CA VAL A 35 10.99 7.57 1.59
C VAL A 35 10.13 8.05 0.42
N LEU A 36 9.20 7.21 -0.04
CA LEU A 36 8.18 7.57 -1.03
C LEU A 36 7.09 8.44 -0.41
N LEU A 37 6.67 8.07 0.80
CA LEU A 37 5.58 8.73 1.48
C LEU A 37 5.74 8.59 3.00
N ALA A 38 5.60 9.69 3.73
CA ALA A 38 5.71 9.67 5.18
C ALA A 38 4.50 8.98 5.85
N ALA A 39 4.70 8.50 7.07
CA ALA A 39 3.65 7.99 7.93
C ALA A 39 2.54 9.03 8.18
N GLY A 40 1.29 8.56 8.23
CA GLY A 40 0.10 9.40 8.41
C GLY A 40 -0.47 10.00 7.12
N ALA A 41 0.18 9.84 5.98
CA ALA A 41 -0.37 10.24 4.69
C ALA A 41 -1.63 9.44 4.36
N THR A 42 -2.67 10.11 3.86
CA THR A 42 -3.99 9.50 3.60
C THR A 42 -4.20 9.21 2.13
N GLY A 43 -4.85 8.10 1.82
CA GLY A 43 -5.19 7.71 0.45
C GLY A 43 -6.45 6.86 0.37
N GLU A 44 -6.80 6.44 -0.85
CA GLU A 44 -7.92 5.53 -1.11
C GLU A 44 -7.46 4.25 -1.79
N ILE A 45 -7.93 3.09 -1.32
CA ILE A 45 -7.65 1.81 -1.98
C ILE A 45 -8.40 1.77 -3.31
N ILE A 46 -7.68 1.80 -4.42
CA ILE A 46 -8.26 1.70 -5.77
C ILE A 46 -8.24 0.28 -6.33
N ASN A 47 -7.38 -0.60 -5.79
CA ASN A 47 -7.35 -2.00 -6.19
C ASN A 47 -6.76 -2.88 -5.08
N VAL A 48 -7.12 -4.17 -5.09
CA VAL A 48 -6.55 -5.18 -4.20
C VAL A 48 -6.08 -6.34 -5.07
N ALA A 49 -4.77 -6.54 -5.11
CA ALA A 49 -4.13 -7.64 -5.82
C ALA A 49 -3.64 -8.70 -4.82
N ILE A 50 -3.42 -9.93 -5.29
CA ILE A 50 -2.75 -10.96 -4.50
C ILE A 50 -1.41 -11.22 -5.18
N HIS A 51 -0.31 -11.06 -4.43
CA HIS A 51 0.99 -11.49 -4.89
C HIS A 51 0.99 -13.01 -4.98
N THR A 52 1.16 -13.57 -6.18
CA THR A 52 0.94 -15.00 -6.44
C THR A 52 1.96 -15.91 -5.75
N GLU A 53 3.22 -15.49 -5.65
CA GLU A 53 4.27 -16.30 -5.01
C GLU A 53 4.19 -16.29 -3.47
N ALA A 54 4.05 -15.11 -2.87
CA ALA A 54 3.94 -14.95 -1.41
C ALA A 54 2.53 -15.20 -0.85
N ASN A 55 1.50 -15.26 -1.72
CA ASN A 55 0.09 -15.37 -1.34
C ASN A 55 -0.36 -14.29 -0.33
N VAL A 56 0.14 -13.07 -0.50
CA VAL A 56 -0.19 -11.91 0.35
C VAL A 56 -0.99 -10.87 -0.43
N PRO A 57 -1.97 -10.21 0.21
CA PRO A 57 -2.69 -9.11 -0.42
C PRO A 57 -1.80 -7.87 -0.53
N ILE A 58 -1.81 -7.26 -1.72
CA ILE A 58 -1.21 -5.97 -2.01
C ILE A 58 -2.34 -4.97 -2.28
N TYR A 59 -2.38 -3.91 -1.49
CA TYR A 59 -3.37 -2.85 -1.59
C TYR A 59 -2.82 -1.72 -2.44
N ILE A 60 -3.38 -1.49 -3.62
CA ILE A 60 -2.99 -0.36 -4.46
C ILE A 60 -3.76 0.86 -3.97
N VAL A 61 -3.04 1.82 -3.42
CA VAL A 61 -3.59 3.03 -2.82
C VAL A 61 -3.22 4.23 -3.70
N ASP A 62 -4.23 5.06 -3.98
CA ASP A 62 -4.06 6.37 -4.58
C ASP A 62 -3.88 7.41 -3.48
N PHE A 63 -2.69 8.00 -3.41
CA PHE A 63 -2.34 9.07 -2.46
C PHE A 63 -2.46 10.48 -3.08
N GLY A 64 -2.98 10.60 -4.30
CA GLY A 64 -3.06 11.85 -5.05
C GLY A 64 -1.82 12.09 -5.92
N GLU A 65 -1.86 13.15 -6.74
CA GLU A 65 -0.76 13.57 -7.62
C GLU A 65 -0.16 12.45 -8.50
N GLN A 66 -1.00 11.49 -8.93
CA GLN A 66 -0.59 10.30 -9.71
C GLN A 66 0.34 9.33 -8.95
N LEU A 67 0.37 9.40 -7.62
CA LEU A 67 1.13 8.52 -6.76
C LEU A 67 0.31 7.28 -6.36
N LEU A 68 0.41 6.24 -7.20
CA LEU A 68 -0.19 4.93 -6.94
C LEU A 68 0.85 4.00 -6.31
N ILE A 69 0.68 3.67 -5.04
CA ILE A 69 1.63 2.81 -4.30
C ILE A 69 0.95 1.50 -3.92
N GLY A 70 1.61 0.38 -4.19
CA GLY A 70 1.24 -0.91 -3.65
C GLY A 70 1.72 -1.03 -2.21
N CYS A 71 0.80 -1.19 -1.27
CA CYS A 71 1.08 -1.28 0.17
C CYS A 71 0.73 -2.68 0.69
N LEU A 72 1.50 -3.16 1.66
CA LEU A 72 1.19 -4.33 2.48
C LEU A 72 0.10 -4.00 3.52
N GLU A 73 -0.52 -5.03 4.07
CA GLU A 73 -1.56 -4.88 5.10
C GLU A 73 -1.07 -4.13 6.35
N GLU A 74 0.19 -4.33 6.73
CA GLU A 74 0.82 -3.72 7.91
C GLU A 74 1.28 -2.28 7.70
N GLU A 75 1.40 -1.85 6.45
CA GLU A 75 1.85 -0.50 6.10
C GLU A 75 0.71 0.52 6.10
N ILE A 76 -0.55 0.06 6.16
CA ILE A 76 -1.73 0.91 6.12
C ILE A 76 -2.72 0.61 7.23
N THR A 77 -3.48 1.62 7.62
CA THR A 77 -4.60 1.48 8.56
C THR A 77 -5.84 2.18 8.00
N VAL A 78 -7.01 1.58 8.17
CA VAL A 78 -8.28 2.21 7.79
C VAL A 78 -8.56 3.40 8.69
N LEU A 79 -9.09 4.47 8.09
CA LEU A 79 -9.54 5.68 8.77
C LEU A 79 -10.93 5.50 9.40
#